data_AF-A0A944ZG57-F1
#
_entry.id   AF-A0A944ZG57-F1
#
_cell.length_a   1.000
_cell.length_b   1.000
_cell.length_c   1.000
_cell.angle_alpha   90.00
_cell.angle_beta   90.00
_cell.angle_gamma   90.00
#
_symmetry.space_group_name_H-M   'P 1'
#
loop_
_entity.id
_entity.type
_entity.pdbx_description
1 polymer ?
#
loop_
_entity_poly.entity_id
_entity_poly.type
_entity_poly.pdbx_seq_one_letter_code
_entity_poly.pdbx_strand_id
1 'polypeptide(L)' 'MKYLLTVILLLLSTEWGQCQKPTSQLLHTLNGHTGWVTTVAYSPTGKRIVSCSTDKTLKIWDANTGKLL' A
#
# COMPACT_ATOMS: atom_id res chain seq x y z
N MET A 1 42.92 17.35 23.98
CA MET A 1 41.73 17.66 23.16
C MET A 1 41.55 16.65 22.01
N LYS A 2 41.63 15.34 22.28
CA LYS A 2 41.43 14.27 21.27
C LYS A 2 40.10 13.52 21.41
N TYR A 3 39.37 13.76 22.50
CA TYR A 3 38.10 13.07 22.79
C TYR A 3 36.85 13.84 22.33
N LEU A 4 36.98 15.13 22.01
CA LEU A 4 35.84 15.96 21.58
C LEU A 4 35.44 15.69 20.11
N LEU A 5 36.40 15.34 19.25
CA LEU A 5 36.16 15.08 17.82
C LEU A 5 35.47 13.73 17.58
N THR A 6 35.79 12.72 18.38
CA THR A 6 35.23 11.35 18.25
C THR A 6 33.75 11.29 18.68
N VAL A 7 33.34 12.13 19.63
CA VAL A 7 31.95 12.16 20.12
C VAL A 7 31.01 12.88 19.12
N ILE A 8 31.51 13.89 18.38
CA ILE A 8 30.71 14.62 17.38
C ILE A 8 30.39 13.73 16.16
N LEU A 9 31.32 12.87 15.74
CA LEU A 9 31.11 11.96 14.61
C LEU A 9 30.08 10.85 14.92
N LEU A 10 29.96 10.42 16.17
CA LEU A 10 28.97 9.40 16.59
C LEU A 10 27.55 9.96 16.73
N LEU A 11 27.38 11.28 16.83
CA LEU A 11 26.05 11.91 16.92
C LEU A 11 25.42 12.21 15.56
N LEU A 12 26.17 12.11 14.46
CA LEU A 12 25.63 12.24 13.10
C LEU A 12 25.07 10.91 12.55
N SER A 13 25.19 9.79 13.28
CA SER A 13 24.74 8.47 12.81
C SER A 13 23.35 8.06 13.30
N THR A 14 22.65 8.89 14.06
CA THR A 14 21.22 8.68 14.31
C THR A 14 20.43 9.38 13.21
N GLU A 15 20.47 8.78 12.03
CA GLU A 15 19.35 8.84 11.12
C GLU A 15 18.14 8.24 11.86
N TRP A 16 17.42 9.09 12.59
CA TRP A 16 16.08 8.75 13.05
C TRP A 16 15.31 8.41 11.79
N GLY A 17 15.08 7.10 11.59
CA GLY A 17 14.46 6.57 10.39
C GLY A 17 13.24 7.41 10.03
N GLN A 18 13.17 7.79 8.76
CA GLN A 18 12.05 8.55 8.22
C GLN A 18 10.75 7.82 8.57
N CYS A 19 10.03 8.29 9.59
CA CYS A 19 8.71 7.78 9.93
C CYS A 19 7.79 8.28 8.81
N GLN A 20 7.63 7.46 7.77
CA GLN A 20 6.72 7.77 6.69
C GLN A 20 5.32 7.78 7.27
N LYS A 21 4.72 8.98 7.34
CA LYS A 21 3.30 9.09 7.67
C LYS A 21 2.53 8.30 6.63
N PRO A 22 1.63 7.38 7.02
CA PRO A 22 0.76 6.73 6.06
C PRO A 22 -0.08 7.82 5.39
N THR A 23 0.21 8.06 4.12
CA THR A 23 -0.56 8.96 3.28
C THR A 23 -1.86 8.24 2.93
N SER A 24 -2.96 8.68 3.52
CA SER A 24 -4.30 8.22 3.12
C SER A 24 -4.64 8.85 1.76
N GLN A 25 -4.10 8.27 0.69
CA GLN A 25 -4.36 8.70 -0.68
C GLN A 25 -5.20 7.62 -1.38
N LEU A 26 -6.31 8.03 -1.99
CA LEU A 26 -7.06 7.15 -2.89
C LEU A 26 -6.19 6.85 -4.12
N LEU A 27 -5.82 5.58 -4.31
CA LEU A 27 -4.96 5.17 -5.43
C LEU A 27 -5.78 4.85 -6.68
N HIS A 28 -6.80 4.00 -6.53
CA HIS A 28 -7.57 3.46 -7.66
C HIS A 28 -9.06 3.36 -7.33
N THR A 29 -9.91 3.53 -8.35
CA THR A 29 -11.34 3.22 -8.28
C THR A 29 -11.64 2.07 -9.24
N LEU A 30 -12.10 0.94 -8.69
CA LEU A 30 -12.35 -0.29 -9.46
C LEU A 30 -13.76 -0.25 -10.05
N ASN A 31 -13.90 0.32 -11.25
CA ASN A 31 -15.17 0.41 -11.96
C ASN A 31 -15.33 -0.77 -12.93
N GLY A 32 -16.45 -1.49 -12.83
CA GLY A 32 -16.75 -2.56 -13.79
C GLY A 32 -17.87 -3.52 -13.37
N HIS A 33 -18.23 -3.56 -12.10
CA HIS A 33 -19.43 -4.27 -11.66
C HIS A 33 -20.68 -3.46 -12.02
N THR A 34 -21.73 -4.15 -12.47
CA THR A 34 -23.03 -3.52 -12.79
C THR A 34 -24.02 -3.60 -11.63
N GLY A 35 -23.70 -4.41 -10.61
CA GLY A 35 -24.45 -4.56 -9.37
C GLY A 35 -23.62 -4.19 -8.14
N TRP A 36 -24.25 -4.26 -6.96
CA TRP A 36 -23.59 -3.99 -5.69
C TRP A 36 -22.48 -5.00 -5.41
N VAL A 37 -21.31 -4.49 -5.07
CA VAL A 37 -20.20 -5.30 -4.58
C VAL A 37 -20.56 -5.77 -3.17
N THR A 38 -20.68 -7.08 -3.01
CA THR A 38 -21.06 -7.71 -1.73
C THR A 38 -19.84 -8.09 -0.90
N THR A 39 -18.73 -8.43 -1.56
CA THR A 39 -17.52 -8.93 -0.91
C THR A 39 -16.27 -8.46 -1.66
N VAL A 40 -15.21 -8.15 -0.91
CA VAL A 40 -13.87 -7.88 -1.45
C VAL A 40 -12.84 -8.66 -0.64
N ALA A 41 -11.85 -9.25 -1.32
CA ALA A 41 -10.75 -9.99 -0.71
C ALA A 41 -9.41 -9.58 -1.32
N TYR A 42 -8.36 -9.54 -0.50
CA TYR A 42 -7.00 -9.24 -0.94
C TYR A 42 -6.18 -10.54 -1.04
N SER A 43 -5.32 -10.62 -2.05
CA SER A 43 -4.32 -11.70 -2.09
C SER A 43 -3.30 -11.50 -0.96
N PRO A 44 -2.83 -12.57 -0.29
CA PRO A 44 -1.74 -12.48 0.69
C PRO A 44 -0.46 -11.87 0.12
N THR A 45 -0.23 -12.02 -1.18
CA THR A 45 0.92 -11.44 -1.90
C THR A 45 0.76 -9.95 -2.20
N GLY A 46 -0.44 -9.42 -1.98
CA GLY A 46 -0.81 -8.02 -2.22
C GLY A 46 -0.92 -7.60 -3.68
N LYS A 47 -0.73 -8.51 -4.64
CA LYS A 47 -0.73 -8.19 -6.08
C LYS A 47 -2.12 -8.18 -6.71
N ARG A 48 -3.10 -8.81 -6.06
CA ARG A 48 -4.43 -9.02 -6.64
C ARG A 48 -5.53 -8.73 -5.62
N ILE A 49 -6.63 -8.20 -6.13
CA ILE A 49 -7.88 -7.97 -5.40
C ILE A 49 -8.96 -8.78 -6.09
N VAL A 50 -9.86 -9.39 -5.33
CA VAL A 50 -11.06 -10.04 -5.87
C VAL A 50 -12.27 -9.31 -5.34
N SER A 51 -13.20 -8.95 -6.22
CA SER A 51 -14.51 -8.42 -5.85
C SER A 51 -15.63 -9.32 -6.35
N CYS A 52 -16.63 -9.50 -5.50
CA CYS A 52 -17.85 -10.25 -5.80
C CYS A 52 -19.03 -9.29 -5.83
N SER A 53 -19.93 -9.44 -6.79
CA SER A 53 -21.10 -8.57 -6.92
C SER A 53 -22.40 -9.35 -7.11
N THR A 54 -23.51 -8.69 -6.80
CA THR A 54 -24.86 -9.17 -7.11
C THR A 54 -25.12 -9.29 -8.62
N ASP A 55 -24.23 -8.75 -9.47
CA ASP A 55 -24.23 -8.98 -10.92
C ASP A 55 -23.87 -10.42 -11.33
N LYS A 56 -23.69 -11.32 -10.36
CA LYS A 56 -23.34 -12.74 -10.52
C LYS A 56 -21.94 -12.94 -11.09
N THR A 57 -21.07 -11.93 -11.01
CA THR A 57 -19.68 -12.02 -11.46
C THR A 57 -18.69 -11.85 -10.32
N LEU A 58 -17.53 -12.46 -10.53
CA LEU A 58 -16.31 -12.25 -9.76
C LEU A 58 -15.33 -11.52 -10.68
N LYS A 59 -14.72 -10.43 -10.19
CA LYS A 59 -13.70 -9.69 -10.93
C LYS A 59 -12.39 -9.69 -10.16
N ILE A 60 -11.31 -9.92 -10.87
CA ILE A 60 -9.96 -9.91 -10.32
C ILE A 60 -9.27 -8.65 -10.83
N TRP A 61 -8.62 -7.93 -9.94
CA TRP A 61 -7.95 -6.68 -10.25
C TRP A 61 -6.48 -6.78 -9.91
N ASP A 62 -5.65 -6.13 -10.70
CA ASP A 62 -4.27 -5.85 -10.33
C ASP A 62 -4.26 -4.74 -9.28
N ALA A 63 -3.71 -5.04 -8.11
CA ALA A 63 -3.74 -4.13 -6.96
C ALA A 63 -2.89 -2.87 -7.15
N ASN A 64 -1.84 -2.94 -7.99
CA ASN A 64 -0.91 -1.83 -8.20
C ASN A 64 -1.43 -0.85 -9.24
N THR A 65 -2.14 -1.35 -10.24
CA THR A 65 -2.59 -0.56 -11.40
C THR A 65 -4.09 -0.29 -11.41
N GLY A 66 -4.87 -0.99 -10.57
CA GLY A 66 -6.33 -0.88 -10.55
C GLY A 66 -7.02 -1.46 -11.79
N LYS A 67 -6.29 -2.14 -12.67
CA LYS A 67 -6.84 -2.71 -13.91
C LYS A 67 -7.54 -4.04 -13.65
N LEU A 68 -8.63 -4.27 -14.37
CA LEU A 68 -9.29 -5.57 -14.43
C LEU A 68 -8.38 -6.58 -15.15
N LEU A 69 -8.24 -7.77 -14.58
CA LEU A 69 -7.48 -8.90 -15.12
C LEU A 69 -8.38 -9.94 -15.77
#